data_AF-A0A938IPV4-F1
#
_entry.id   AF-A0A938IPV4-F1
#
_cell.length_a   1.000
_cell.length_b   1.000
_cell.length_c   1.000
_cell.angle_alpha   90.00
_cell.angle_beta   90.00
_cell.angle_gamma   90.00
#
_symmetry.space_group_name_H-M   'P 1'
#
loop_
_entity.id
_entity.type
_entity.pdbx_description
1 polymer ?
#
loop_
_entity_poly.entity_id
_entity_poly.type
_entity_poly.pdbx_seq_one_letter_code
_entity_poly.pdbx_strand_id
1 'polypeptide(L)'
;MTVVTELVQTQAETLHLVADVALAAGSPGKPPTVSVLAYTGGLMRVPGWGDVVVDLAGLDVTGPVAILSDHDSTRRGIVGHGQAEVAGNQVLVNGSISATTVAAKEVVDAARNGFPWQASVGVEVLEFRRVAGGAAVAVNGRTIKAPAGGLALVTKGRLREVSLVALGCDLATRVAVAASGIKKGNRMETQVQEVKDQQTLDAAEAQRAAAVKRICGARHVDIEARATAEGWDESRTELEVLRAERPKVPAVIIPTTMNTAATIEAAILAHMGRATLGEKMLGAVAMEQAEYLGATCLLDLCRTALVVDGVEVPRGKMEMVKAALSTMLLPTALGNVANKVLLDAYTETPATWRSFAAIRNVPDFKTNAAIRPSFTVPLMRIAPGGELKHGTVGESTIQYAIDTFGRILSVDRRDIINDDLGVFEDASAAEGRAAMRSLSDLVYEVLLANAAGFFSVENGNYMLGADSALTFDGLAKAITLMRTQRDAAGNDLDVRPATLVVGPELETTARALLASEFIQQAVGVPTGNSLRQAVGLEVEPRLSNTTKFGNAASNKHWYLMAAPSASPMVVAFLNGRQTPMTEYFGLEQSVERLAVSWRVYFDYGAALCDPRAAVRSKGQA
;
A
#
# COMPACT_ATOMS: atom_id res chain seq x y z
N MET A 1 -63.73 -14.41 14.19
CA MET A 1 -63.21 -14.42 15.58
C MET A 1 -61.95 -15.27 15.57
N THR A 2 -60.74 -14.66 15.57
CA THR A 2 -59.86 -14.46 16.76
C THR A 2 -59.37 -15.81 17.32
N VAL A 3 -58.09 -16.16 17.50
CA VAL A 3 -56.86 -15.54 18.07
C VAL A 3 -55.68 -16.47 17.62
N VAL A 4 -54.57 -16.08 16.96
CA VAL A 4 -53.34 -15.32 17.37
C VAL A 4 -52.33 -16.14 18.23
N THR A 5 -51.13 -16.40 17.64
CA THR A 5 -49.73 -16.65 18.17
C THR A 5 -49.48 -17.75 19.24
N GLU A 6 -48.28 -18.34 19.46
CA GLU A 6 -46.92 -17.78 19.49
C GLU A 6 -45.80 -18.87 19.49
N LEU A 7 -44.61 -18.49 19.01
CA LEU A 7 -43.33 -19.21 19.08
C LEU A 7 -42.69 -19.07 20.48
N VAL A 8 -41.93 -20.07 20.93
CA VAL A 8 -40.96 -19.92 22.02
C VAL A 8 -39.56 -20.27 21.52
N GLN A 9 -38.76 -19.25 21.24
CA GLN A 9 -37.31 -19.30 21.07
C GLN A 9 -36.69 -18.54 22.24
N THR A 10 -35.82 -19.22 22.99
CA THR A 10 -35.06 -18.69 24.12
C THR A 10 -34.11 -17.58 23.67
N GLN A 11 -34.35 -16.34 24.13
CA GLN A 11 -33.48 -15.19 23.91
C GLN A 11 -32.25 -15.27 24.82
N ALA A 12 -31.07 -15.20 24.21
CA ALA A 12 -29.86 -14.72 24.86
C ALA A 12 -29.90 -13.19 24.78
N GLU A 13 -29.95 -12.51 25.94
CA GLU A 13 -29.92 -11.06 26.04
C GLU A 13 -28.62 -10.52 25.43
N THR A 14 -28.74 -10.02 24.22
CA THR A 14 -27.70 -9.22 23.57
C THR A 14 -27.90 -7.81 24.13
N LEU A 15 -26.89 -7.27 24.81
CA LEU A 15 -26.89 -5.91 25.35
C LEU A 15 -26.94 -4.93 24.17
N HIS A 16 -28.14 -4.68 23.67
CA HIS A 16 -28.40 -3.67 22.65
C HIS A 16 -28.21 -2.30 23.32
N LEU A 17 -27.12 -1.61 22.99
CA LEU A 17 -27.04 -0.16 23.13
C LEU A 17 -28.00 0.48 22.11
N VAL A 18 -29.29 0.31 22.38
CA VAL A 18 -30.40 1.14 21.91
C VAL A 18 -31.07 1.68 23.17
N ALA A 19 -30.28 2.33 24.02
CA ALA A 19 -30.86 3.40 24.82
C ALA A 19 -30.90 4.60 23.88
N ASP A 20 -32.07 5.19 23.70
CA ASP A 20 -32.18 6.57 23.25
C ASP A 20 -31.26 7.39 24.13
N VAL A 21 -30.05 7.69 23.64
CA VAL A 21 -29.11 8.53 24.36
C VAL A 21 -29.72 9.92 24.32
N ALA A 22 -30.42 10.26 25.39
CA ALA A 22 -30.68 11.63 25.75
C ALA A 22 -29.34 12.36 25.62
N LEU A 23 -29.27 13.32 24.69
CA LEU A 23 -28.13 14.21 24.53
C LEU A 23 -27.90 14.90 25.88
N ALA A 24 -27.02 14.35 26.70
CA ALA A 24 -26.57 15.02 27.91
C ALA A 24 -25.84 16.28 27.45
N ALA A 25 -26.45 17.44 27.72
CA ALA A 25 -25.85 18.72 27.44
C ALA A 25 -24.57 18.86 28.27
N GLY A 26 -23.41 18.72 27.62
CA GLY A 26 -22.15 19.11 28.23
C GLY A 26 -22.22 20.57 28.66
N SER A 27 -21.73 20.86 29.87
CA SER A 27 -21.61 22.23 30.38
C SER A 27 -20.85 23.11 29.36
N PRO A 28 -21.22 24.40 29.19
CA PRO A 28 -20.52 25.30 28.27
C PRO A 28 -19.02 25.31 28.57
N GLY A 29 -18.18 24.97 27.57
CA GLY A 29 -16.71 25.00 27.69
C GLY A 29 -16.01 23.65 27.85
N LYS A 30 -16.70 22.50 27.84
CA LYS A 30 -16.07 21.17 27.78
C LYS A 30 -16.02 20.63 26.33
N PRO A 31 -14.94 19.94 25.92
CA PRO A 31 -14.86 19.31 24.59
C PRO A 31 -15.94 18.23 24.42
N PRO A 32 -16.48 18.00 23.20
CA PRO A 32 -17.45 16.94 22.95
C PRO A 32 -16.91 15.57 23.39
N THR A 33 -17.78 14.74 23.96
CA THR A 33 -17.40 13.37 24.34
C THR A 33 -17.77 12.40 23.23
N VAL A 34 -17.00 11.31 23.12
CA VAL A 34 -17.23 10.25 22.14
C VAL A 34 -17.17 8.89 22.82
N SER A 35 -18.13 8.04 22.48
CA SER A 35 -18.20 6.64 22.89
C SER A 35 -18.19 5.77 21.64
N VAL A 36 -17.26 4.83 21.57
CA VAL A 36 -17.00 4.02 20.39
C VAL A 36 -17.09 2.55 20.76
N LEU A 37 -17.98 1.80 20.12
CA LEU A 37 -17.87 0.35 20.02
C LEU A 37 -16.87 0.05 18.90
N ALA A 38 -15.60 -0.13 19.27
CA ALA A 38 -14.48 -0.18 18.34
C ALA A 38 -14.30 -1.55 17.68
N TYR A 39 -14.64 -2.62 18.39
CA TYR A 39 -14.60 -3.99 17.84
C TYR A 39 -15.57 -4.90 18.59
N THR A 40 -16.31 -5.75 17.88
CA THR A 40 -17.37 -6.59 18.45
C THR A 40 -16.92 -8.00 18.84
N GLY A 41 -15.61 -8.28 18.75
CA GLY A 41 -15.02 -9.60 19.01
C GLY A 41 -15.27 -10.63 17.91
N GLY A 42 -15.84 -10.23 16.77
CA GLY A 42 -16.23 -11.09 15.65
C GLY A 42 -15.20 -11.20 14.53
N LEU A 43 -15.54 -11.99 13.50
CA LEU A 43 -14.75 -12.05 12.27
C LEU A 43 -14.85 -10.71 11.54
N MET A 44 -13.71 -10.12 11.21
CA MET A 44 -13.61 -8.91 10.40
C MET A 44 -12.72 -9.15 9.19
N ARG A 45 -12.92 -8.38 8.12
CA ARG A 45 -12.09 -8.47 6.91
C ARG A 45 -11.21 -7.24 6.79
N VAL A 46 -9.92 -7.43 6.99
CA VAL A 46 -8.93 -6.35 7.04
C VAL A 46 -8.11 -6.33 5.75
N PRO A 47 -8.03 -5.18 5.05
CA PRO A 47 -7.18 -5.04 3.87
C PRO A 47 -5.73 -5.48 4.15
N GLY A 48 -5.17 -6.30 3.26
CA GLY A 48 -3.82 -6.87 3.42
C GLY A 48 -3.71 -8.12 4.31
N TRP A 49 -4.61 -8.29 5.28
CA TRP A 49 -4.62 -9.47 6.17
C TRP A 49 -5.69 -10.52 5.82
N GLY A 50 -6.75 -10.12 5.11
CA GLY A 50 -7.89 -11.00 4.81
C GLY A 50 -8.83 -11.12 6.01
N ASP A 51 -9.33 -12.34 6.25
CA ASP A 51 -10.25 -12.60 7.36
C ASP A 51 -9.47 -12.74 8.67
N VAL A 52 -9.78 -11.88 9.65
CA VAL A 52 -9.04 -11.72 10.91
C VAL A 52 -9.99 -11.80 12.09
N VAL A 53 -9.52 -12.44 13.17
CA VAL A 53 -10.12 -12.36 14.50
C VAL A 53 -9.04 -11.94 15.49
N VAL A 54 -9.33 -10.97 16.35
CA VAL A 54 -8.45 -10.58 17.45
C VAL A 54 -8.97 -11.22 18.73
N ASP A 55 -8.16 -12.05 19.36
CA ASP A 55 -8.46 -12.62 20.67
C ASP A 55 -8.33 -11.53 21.74
N LEU A 56 -9.46 -11.14 22.33
CA LEU A 56 -9.52 -10.08 23.33
C LEU A 56 -8.85 -10.47 24.64
N ALA A 57 -8.67 -11.77 24.92
CA ALA A 57 -7.93 -12.22 26.09
C ALA A 57 -6.44 -11.90 26.00
N GLY A 58 -5.89 -11.78 24.79
CA GLY A 58 -4.50 -11.43 24.53
C GLY A 58 -4.29 -10.00 24.03
N LEU A 59 -5.35 -9.18 24.01
CA LEU A 59 -5.28 -7.79 23.56
C LEU A 59 -4.92 -6.86 24.73
N ASP A 60 -3.76 -6.24 24.65
CA ASP A 60 -3.34 -5.17 25.54
C ASP A 60 -4.05 -3.86 25.16
N VAL A 61 -5.00 -3.45 25.99
CA VAL A 61 -5.75 -2.18 25.88
C VAL A 61 -5.27 -1.13 26.90
N THR A 62 -4.12 -1.35 27.54
CA THR A 62 -3.63 -0.45 28.59
C THR A 62 -3.09 0.86 28.00
N GLY A 63 -3.45 1.97 28.65
CA GLY A 63 -2.98 3.31 28.30
C GLY A 63 -3.97 4.14 27.46
N PRO A 64 -3.63 5.42 27.19
CA PRO A 64 -4.47 6.30 26.40
C PRO A 64 -4.44 5.88 24.92
N VAL A 65 -5.63 5.80 24.31
CA VAL A 65 -5.81 5.45 22.90
C VAL A 65 -6.09 6.72 22.10
N ALA A 66 -5.35 6.90 21.01
CA ALA A 66 -5.59 8.00 20.08
C ALA A 66 -6.85 7.72 19.25
N ILE A 67 -7.69 8.74 19.09
CA ILE A 67 -8.87 8.72 18.21
C ILE A 67 -8.51 9.47 16.93
N LEU A 68 -8.51 8.78 15.80
CA LEU A 68 -8.14 9.33 14.50
C LEU A 68 -9.33 9.36 13.53
N SER A 69 -9.16 10.05 12.42
CA SER A 69 -10.05 10.00 11.25
C SER A 69 -9.36 9.19 10.16
N ASP A 70 -10.03 8.17 9.60
CA ASP A 70 -9.54 7.37 8.47
C ASP A 70 -8.09 6.86 8.59
N HIS A 71 -7.66 6.43 9.78
CA HIS A 71 -6.30 5.94 10.07
C HIS A 71 -5.18 6.96 9.80
N ASP A 72 -5.51 8.25 9.65
CA ASP A 72 -4.52 9.32 9.46
C ASP A 72 -3.84 9.68 10.78
N SER A 73 -2.67 9.07 11.01
CA SER A 73 -1.80 9.32 12.17
C SER A 73 -0.99 10.62 12.06
N THR A 74 -1.15 11.41 10.98
CA THR A 74 -0.56 12.74 10.91
C THR A 74 -1.29 13.72 11.83
N ARG A 75 -0.69 14.89 12.09
CA ARG A 75 -1.32 15.95 12.92
C ARG A 75 -2.68 16.43 12.38
N ARG A 76 -3.04 16.11 11.13
CA ARG A 76 -4.31 16.54 10.50
C ARG A 76 -5.47 15.59 10.84
N GLY A 77 -5.20 14.29 10.92
CA GLY A 77 -6.20 13.25 11.18
C GLY A 77 -6.53 13.02 12.66
N ILE A 78 -5.84 13.68 13.59
CA ILE A 78 -6.11 13.55 15.03
C ILE A 78 -7.48 14.15 15.35
N VAL A 79 -8.36 13.36 15.96
CA VAL A 79 -9.70 13.77 16.43
C VAL A 79 -9.70 13.98 17.94
N GLY A 80 -9.06 13.08 18.69
CA GLY A 80 -9.09 13.13 20.15
C GLY A 80 -8.32 12.00 20.82
N HIS A 81 -8.69 11.72 22.06
CA HIS A 81 -8.12 10.63 22.85
C HIS A 81 -9.18 10.03 23.77
N GLY A 82 -8.98 8.77 24.15
CA GLY A 82 -9.86 8.06 25.06
C GLY A 82 -9.16 6.94 25.82
N GLN A 83 -9.95 6.21 26.60
CA GLN A 83 -9.55 5.00 27.29
C GLN A 83 -10.32 3.83 26.70
N ALA A 84 -9.59 2.75 26.39
CA ALA A 84 -10.17 1.52 25.90
C ALA A 84 -10.44 0.55 27.05
N GLU A 85 -11.53 -0.18 26.93
CA GLU A 85 -11.93 -1.24 27.85
C GLU A 85 -12.46 -2.43 27.04
N VAL A 86 -12.17 -3.64 27.51
CA VAL A 86 -12.80 -4.86 26.99
C VAL A 86 -13.98 -5.20 27.90
N ALA A 87 -15.20 -5.07 27.39
CA ALA A 87 -16.42 -5.44 28.11
C ALA A 87 -17.33 -6.30 27.22
N GLY A 88 -17.91 -7.36 27.77
CA GLY A 88 -18.86 -8.22 27.04
C GLY A 88 -18.30 -8.87 25.76
N ASN A 89 -17.00 -9.19 25.71
CA ASN A 89 -16.28 -9.64 24.50
C ASN A 89 -16.26 -8.62 23.36
N GLN A 90 -16.27 -7.33 23.70
CA GLN A 90 -16.15 -6.21 22.77
C GLN A 90 -15.11 -5.21 23.27
N VAL A 91 -14.56 -4.41 22.37
CA VAL A 91 -13.69 -3.27 22.71
C VAL A 91 -14.52 -2.00 22.66
N LEU A 92 -14.63 -1.31 23.79
CA LEU A 92 -15.25 0.00 23.89
C LEU A 92 -14.17 1.06 24.14
N VAL A 93 -14.32 2.23 23.53
CA VAL A 93 -13.45 3.39 23.78
C VAL A 93 -14.30 4.59 24.14
N ASN A 94 -14.07 5.12 25.34
CA ASN A 94 -14.71 6.35 25.81
C ASN A 94 -13.67 7.46 25.89
N GLY A 95 -13.96 8.61 25.30
CA GLY A 95 -12.99 9.68 25.16
C GLY A 95 -13.58 11.06 24.91
N SER A 96 -12.70 11.99 24.59
CA SER A 96 -13.05 13.35 24.23
C SER A 96 -12.48 13.72 22.86
N ILE A 97 -13.26 14.47 22.08
CA ILE A 97 -12.83 15.11 20.84
C ILE A 97 -12.05 16.36 21.24
N SER A 98 -10.79 16.15 21.63
CA SER A 98 -9.92 17.17 22.21
C SER A 98 -9.09 17.93 21.16
N ALA A 99 -9.07 17.46 19.91
CA ALA A 99 -8.27 18.09 18.86
C ALA A 99 -9.02 19.25 18.17
N THR A 100 -8.27 20.25 17.70
CA THR A 100 -8.82 21.42 16.98
C THR A 100 -8.60 21.33 15.47
N THR A 101 -8.35 20.13 14.95
CA THR A 101 -8.08 19.86 13.54
C THR A 101 -9.34 20.04 12.69
N VAL A 102 -9.16 20.13 11.36
CA VAL A 102 -10.28 20.15 10.42
C VAL A 102 -11.08 18.84 10.53
N ALA A 103 -10.39 17.70 10.61
CA ALA A 103 -11.01 16.39 10.77
C ALA A 103 -11.88 16.29 12.03
N ALA A 104 -11.42 16.80 13.18
CA ALA A 104 -12.21 16.81 14.41
C ALA A 104 -13.52 17.61 14.27
N LYS A 105 -13.47 18.74 13.55
CA LYS A 105 -14.64 19.58 13.29
C LYS A 105 -15.62 18.88 12.33
N GLU A 106 -15.12 18.28 11.26
CA GLU A 106 -15.93 17.54 10.28
C GLU A 106 -16.63 16.34 10.94
N VAL A 107 -15.95 15.58 11.80
CA VAL A 107 -16.56 14.48 12.56
C VAL A 107 -17.70 14.98 13.43
N VAL A 108 -17.51 16.07 14.18
CA VAL A 108 -18.53 16.64 15.06
C VAL A 108 -19.72 17.16 14.26
N ASP A 109 -19.48 17.87 13.17
CA ASP A 109 -20.55 18.45 12.34
C ASP A 109 -21.31 17.36 11.57
N ALA A 110 -20.63 16.34 11.05
CA ALA A 110 -21.27 15.17 10.44
C ALA A 110 -22.11 14.39 11.47
N ALA A 111 -21.59 14.19 12.69
CA ALA A 111 -22.34 13.53 13.75
C ALA A 111 -23.57 14.34 14.17
N ARG A 112 -23.48 15.68 14.24
CA ARG A 112 -24.64 16.57 14.46
C ARG A 112 -25.70 16.44 13.37
N ASN A 113 -25.29 16.19 12.14
CA ASN A 113 -26.17 15.94 11.02
C ASN A 113 -26.71 14.49 10.98
N GLY A 114 -26.36 13.65 11.97
CA GLY A 114 -26.83 12.27 12.08
C GLY A 114 -26.07 11.27 11.23
N PHE A 115 -24.83 11.58 10.81
CA PHE A 115 -24.01 10.62 10.05
C PHE A 115 -23.67 9.38 10.90
N PRO A 116 -23.94 8.16 10.42
CA PRO A 116 -23.75 6.92 11.17
C PRO A 116 -22.29 6.44 11.10
N TRP A 117 -21.41 7.11 11.83
CA TRP A 117 -19.99 6.76 11.91
C TRP A 117 -19.77 5.31 12.41
N GLN A 118 -18.87 4.61 11.73
CA GLN A 118 -18.32 3.31 12.15
C GLN A 118 -16.92 3.50 12.74
N ALA A 119 -16.37 2.42 13.29
CA ALA A 119 -15.04 2.43 13.88
C ALA A 119 -14.16 1.31 13.34
N SER A 120 -12.86 1.54 13.40
CA SER A 120 -11.82 0.57 13.06
C SER A 120 -10.72 0.61 14.12
N VAL A 121 -10.18 -0.56 14.46
CA VAL A 121 -9.09 -0.69 15.44
C VAL A 121 -7.74 -0.80 14.72
N GLY A 122 -6.77 0.01 15.14
CA GLY A 122 -5.37 -0.19 14.77
C GLY A 122 -4.64 -0.98 15.85
N VAL A 123 -4.44 -2.27 15.59
CA VAL A 123 -3.77 -3.20 16.51
C VAL A 123 -2.37 -3.52 16.01
N GLU A 124 -1.37 -3.33 16.88
CA GLU A 124 -0.02 -3.86 16.68
C GLU A 124 -0.04 -5.36 17.00
N VAL A 125 0.16 -6.20 15.98
CA VAL A 125 0.12 -7.66 16.11
C VAL A 125 1.45 -8.16 16.68
N LEU A 126 1.42 -8.79 17.85
CA LEU A 126 2.60 -9.35 18.51
C LEU A 126 2.72 -10.85 18.24
N GLU A 127 1.61 -11.58 18.32
CA GLU A 127 1.53 -13.00 17.99
C GLU A 127 0.21 -13.29 17.27
N PHE A 128 0.29 -14.08 16.20
CA PHE A 128 -0.89 -14.60 15.51
C PHE A 128 -0.63 -16.01 14.99
N ARG A 129 -1.71 -16.76 14.75
CA ARG A 129 -1.66 -18.05 14.07
C ARG A 129 -2.69 -18.11 12.95
N ARG A 130 -2.41 -18.87 11.90
CA ARG A 130 -3.40 -19.16 10.87
C ARG A 130 -4.29 -20.34 11.29
N VAL A 131 -5.59 -20.20 11.06
CA VAL A 131 -6.58 -21.26 11.18
C VAL A 131 -6.97 -21.67 9.76
N ALA A 132 -6.83 -22.96 9.45
CA ALA A 132 -7.13 -23.50 8.13
C ALA A 132 -8.62 -23.32 7.77
N GLY A 133 -8.91 -23.19 6.48
CA GLY A 133 -10.28 -23.02 6.01
C GLY A 133 -11.20 -24.17 6.42
N GLY A 134 -12.40 -23.83 6.89
CA GLY A 134 -13.38 -24.81 7.38
C GLY A 134 -13.21 -25.25 8.83
N ALA A 135 -12.07 -24.99 9.47
CA ALA A 135 -11.87 -25.27 10.89
C ALA A 135 -12.64 -24.28 11.78
N ALA A 136 -13.11 -24.73 12.94
CA ALA A 136 -13.77 -23.89 13.92
C ALA A 136 -12.81 -23.52 15.06
N VAL A 137 -12.86 -22.27 15.51
CA VAL A 137 -12.08 -21.77 16.65
C VAL A 137 -13.00 -21.12 17.68
N ALA A 138 -12.83 -21.48 18.95
CA ALA A 138 -13.52 -20.83 20.06
C ALA A 138 -12.67 -19.64 20.55
N VAL A 139 -13.19 -18.43 20.40
CA VAL A 139 -12.52 -17.17 20.76
C VAL A 139 -13.57 -16.10 21.09
N ASN A 140 -13.28 -15.20 22.03
CA ASN A 140 -14.19 -14.11 22.44
C ASN A 140 -15.61 -14.61 22.83
N GLY A 141 -15.69 -15.78 23.47
CA GLY A 141 -16.97 -16.40 23.84
C GLY A 141 -17.83 -16.91 22.68
N ARG A 142 -17.26 -17.01 21.46
CA ARG A 142 -17.96 -17.46 20.24
C ARG A 142 -17.19 -18.58 19.54
N THR A 143 -17.90 -19.45 18.83
CA THR A 143 -17.28 -20.39 17.89
C THR A 143 -17.31 -19.81 16.49
N ILE A 144 -16.16 -19.45 15.95
CA ILE A 144 -16.00 -18.86 14.62
C ILE A 144 -15.49 -19.94 13.67
N LYS A 145 -16.24 -20.19 12.59
CA LYS A 145 -15.81 -21.07 11.51
C LYS A 145 -14.99 -20.29 10.50
N ALA A 146 -13.77 -20.75 10.23
CA ALA A 146 -12.89 -20.13 9.26
C ALA A 146 -13.48 -20.22 7.84
N PRO A 147 -13.52 -19.10 7.09
CA PRO A 147 -13.86 -19.10 5.67
C PRO A 147 -12.93 -20.01 4.86
N ALA A 148 -13.28 -20.33 3.62
CA ALA A 148 -12.51 -21.27 2.79
C ALA A 148 -11.01 -20.89 2.64
N GLY A 149 -10.69 -19.59 2.67
CA GLY A 149 -9.32 -19.08 2.62
C GLY A 149 -8.53 -19.15 3.95
N GLY A 150 -9.14 -19.69 5.01
CA GLY A 150 -8.61 -19.62 6.38
C GLY A 150 -8.84 -18.26 7.03
N LEU A 151 -8.47 -18.15 8.31
CA LEU A 151 -8.45 -16.87 9.02
C LEU A 151 -7.13 -16.68 9.78
N ALA A 152 -6.74 -15.43 10.01
CA ALA A 152 -5.67 -15.09 10.94
C ALA A 152 -6.27 -14.83 12.33
N LEU A 153 -5.87 -15.62 13.32
CA LEU A 153 -6.22 -15.41 14.71
C LEU A 153 -5.07 -14.69 15.40
N VAL A 154 -5.25 -13.41 15.71
CA VAL A 154 -4.30 -12.62 16.51
C VAL A 154 -4.49 -13.04 17.97
N THR A 155 -3.51 -13.76 18.51
CA THR A 155 -3.55 -14.29 19.87
C THR A 155 -2.93 -13.35 20.89
N LYS A 156 -2.04 -12.44 20.45
CA LYS A 156 -1.57 -11.31 21.24
C LYS A 156 -1.41 -10.07 20.38
N GLY A 157 -1.87 -8.94 20.87
CA GLY A 157 -1.68 -7.65 20.21
C GLY A 157 -1.81 -6.49 21.19
N ARG A 158 -1.45 -5.30 20.74
CA ARG A 158 -1.63 -4.06 21.49
C ARG A 158 -2.50 -3.08 20.71
N LEU A 159 -3.53 -2.54 21.33
CA LEU A 159 -4.34 -1.49 20.73
C LEU A 159 -3.53 -0.18 20.68
N ARG A 160 -3.34 0.37 19.48
CA ARG A 160 -2.57 1.60 19.27
C ARG A 160 -3.47 2.80 19.03
N GLU A 161 -4.55 2.59 18.29
CA GLU A 161 -5.48 3.65 17.90
C GLU A 161 -6.87 3.10 17.58
N VAL A 162 -7.85 4.00 17.60
CA VAL A 162 -9.18 3.75 17.05
C VAL A 162 -9.51 4.87 16.08
N SER A 163 -9.90 4.49 14.87
CA SER A 163 -10.25 5.43 13.81
C SER A 163 -11.76 5.49 13.61
N LEU A 164 -12.28 6.71 13.46
CA LEU A 164 -13.63 6.98 12.99
C LEU A 164 -13.64 6.93 11.48
N VAL A 165 -14.48 6.06 10.92
CA VAL A 165 -14.50 5.74 9.49
C VAL A 165 -15.92 5.69 8.97
N ALA A 166 -16.11 5.98 7.69
CA ALA A 166 -17.42 5.79 7.05
C ALA A 166 -17.80 4.30 6.96
N LEU A 167 -16.79 3.42 6.80
CA LEU A 167 -16.95 1.97 6.67
C LEU A 167 -15.87 1.24 7.48
N GLY A 168 -16.27 0.54 8.54
CA GLY A 168 -15.40 -0.27 9.36
C GLY A 168 -15.20 -1.68 8.81
N CYS A 169 -14.08 -2.31 9.15
CA CYS A 169 -13.84 -3.73 8.85
C CYS A 169 -14.75 -4.66 9.67
N ASP A 170 -15.27 -4.16 10.79
CA ASP A 170 -16.35 -4.76 11.58
C ASP A 170 -17.62 -3.90 11.42
N LEU A 171 -18.59 -4.46 10.69
CA LEU A 171 -19.83 -3.78 10.29
C LEU A 171 -20.79 -3.50 11.46
N ALA A 172 -20.54 -4.09 12.63
CA ALA A 172 -21.38 -3.91 13.82
C ALA A 172 -20.84 -2.83 14.77
N THR A 173 -19.74 -2.16 14.41
CA THR A 173 -19.19 -1.03 15.16
C THR A 173 -20.10 0.19 15.11
N ARG A 174 -20.05 1.00 16.16
CA ARG A 174 -20.88 2.20 16.31
C ARG A 174 -20.11 3.30 17.02
N VAL A 175 -20.34 4.54 16.61
CA VAL A 175 -19.76 5.73 17.24
C VAL A 175 -20.90 6.65 17.68
N ALA A 176 -20.88 7.07 18.94
CA ALA A 176 -21.78 8.07 19.49
C ALA A 176 -20.97 9.31 19.90
N VAL A 177 -21.31 10.47 19.32
CA VAL A 177 -20.69 11.76 19.66
C VAL A 177 -21.72 12.63 20.37
N ALA A 178 -21.46 12.97 21.62
CA ALA A 178 -22.29 13.90 22.37
C ALA A 178 -21.80 15.33 22.12
N ALA A 179 -22.37 15.97 21.10
CA ALA A 179 -22.17 17.39 20.82
C ALA A 179 -23.36 18.19 21.36
N SER A 180 -23.11 19.24 22.16
CA SER A 180 -24.17 20.13 22.64
C SER A 180 -24.89 20.78 21.45
N GLY A 181 -26.15 20.40 21.26
CA GLY A 181 -27.06 21.03 20.31
C GLY A 181 -27.80 22.16 21.01
N ILE A 182 -27.69 23.38 20.48
CA ILE A 182 -28.58 24.49 20.84
C ILE A 182 -29.98 24.11 20.35
N LYS A 183 -30.80 23.51 21.23
CA LYS A 183 -32.26 23.50 21.04
C LYS A 183 -32.82 24.82 21.59
N LYS A 184 -33.42 25.60 20.67
CA LYS A 184 -34.31 26.72 20.99
C LYS A 184 -35.53 26.17 21.74
N GLY A 185 -35.75 26.58 22.99
CA GLY A 185 -37.06 26.38 23.65
C GLY A 185 -37.02 26.24 25.17
N ASN A 186 -37.41 27.32 25.85
CA ASN A 186 -37.95 27.46 27.21
C ASN A 186 -37.20 26.95 28.46
N ARG A 187 -37.07 27.91 29.38
CA ARG A 187 -36.42 27.89 30.69
C ARG A 187 -37.52 27.85 31.76
N MET A 188 -37.53 26.84 32.63
CA MET A 188 -37.86 26.90 34.08
C MET A 188 -38.00 25.48 34.67
N GLU A 189 -37.77 25.37 35.99
CA GLU A 189 -37.89 24.20 36.88
C GLU A 189 -36.68 23.26 36.97
N THR A 190 -35.77 23.54 37.92
CA THR A 190 -34.63 22.67 38.26
C THR A 190 -34.31 22.68 39.76
N GLN A 191 -35.30 22.54 40.64
CA GLN A 191 -35.02 22.47 42.09
C GLN A 191 -35.81 21.40 42.87
N VAL A 192 -36.57 20.50 42.23
CA VAL A 192 -37.37 19.48 42.94
C VAL A 192 -36.92 18.04 42.66
N GLN A 193 -36.09 17.79 41.63
CA GLN A 193 -35.74 16.43 41.21
C GLN A 193 -34.48 15.86 41.92
N GLU A 194 -33.52 16.72 42.32
CA GLU A 194 -32.23 16.27 42.88
C GLU A 194 -32.35 15.54 44.24
N VAL A 195 -33.42 15.76 45.01
CA VAL A 195 -33.59 15.14 46.34
C VAL A 195 -34.16 13.71 46.26
N LYS A 196 -34.92 13.38 45.20
CA LYS A 196 -35.50 12.04 45.03
C LYS A 196 -34.47 11.03 44.52
N ASP A 197 -33.54 11.47 43.68
CA ASP A 197 -32.58 10.58 43.02
C ASP A 197 -31.47 10.12 43.99
N GLN A 198 -31.14 10.93 45.01
CA GLN A 198 -30.13 10.57 46.02
C GLN A 198 -30.63 9.45 46.97
N GLN A 199 -31.91 9.47 47.36
CA GLN A 199 -32.49 8.46 48.26
C GLN A 199 -32.62 7.08 47.61
N THR A 200 -32.75 7.01 46.28
CA THR A 200 -32.82 5.75 45.53
C THR A 200 -31.46 5.08 45.33
N LEU A 201 -30.37 5.86 45.28
CA LEU A 201 -29.00 5.33 45.11
C LEU A 201 -28.48 4.67 46.40
N ASP A 202 -28.75 5.25 47.56
CA ASP A 202 -28.31 4.71 48.85
C ASP A 202 -28.99 3.37 49.19
N ALA A 203 -30.24 3.18 48.76
CA ALA A 203 -30.98 1.93 48.95
C ALA A 203 -30.46 0.78 48.06
N ALA A 204 -30.04 1.09 46.83
CA ALA A 204 -29.48 0.11 45.89
C ALA A 204 -28.09 -0.38 46.36
N GLU A 205 -27.28 0.52 46.91
CA GLU A 205 -25.94 0.18 47.41
C GLU A 205 -25.99 -0.71 48.66
N ALA A 206 -26.98 -0.48 49.54
CA ALA A 206 -27.21 -1.35 50.70
C ALA A 206 -27.62 -2.78 50.31
N GLN A 207 -28.39 -2.95 49.23
CA GLN A 207 -28.79 -4.28 48.74
C GLN A 207 -27.60 -5.03 48.12
N ARG A 208 -26.72 -4.34 47.39
CA ARG A 208 -25.52 -4.93 46.78
C ARG A 208 -24.53 -5.43 47.83
N ALA A 209 -24.23 -4.63 48.86
CA ALA A 209 -23.33 -5.03 49.94
C ALA A 209 -23.83 -6.27 50.69
N ALA A 210 -25.15 -6.39 50.87
CA ALA A 210 -25.76 -7.58 51.47
C ALA A 210 -25.66 -8.83 50.59
N ALA A 211 -25.70 -8.68 49.25
CA ALA A 211 -25.55 -9.78 48.30
C ALA A 211 -24.11 -10.31 48.24
N VAL A 212 -23.11 -9.41 48.18
CA VAL A 212 -21.68 -9.76 48.21
C VAL A 212 -21.33 -10.56 49.47
N LYS A 213 -21.83 -10.13 50.63
CA LYS A 213 -21.64 -10.83 51.91
C LYS A 213 -22.25 -12.23 51.93
N ARG A 214 -23.36 -12.43 51.21
CA ARG A 214 -24.04 -13.72 51.11
C ARG A 214 -23.22 -14.73 50.30
N ILE A 215 -22.61 -14.29 49.19
CA ILE A 215 -21.83 -15.16 48.29
C ILE A 215 -20.52 -15.61 48.93
N CYS A 216 -19.76 -14.68 49.51
CA CYS A 216 -18.46 -15.01 50.07
C CYS A 216 -18.56 -15.88 51.33
N GLY A 217 -19.63 -15.67 52.13
CA GLY A 217 -19.84 -16.36 53.40
C GLY A 217 -18.63 -16.26 54.34
N ALA A 218 -18.54 -17.12 55.35
CA ALA A 218 -17.41 -17.13 56.29
C ALA A 218 -16.10 -17.72 55.71
N ARG A 219 -16.08 -18.14 54.42
CA ARG A 219 -14.96 -18.91 53.82
C ARG A 219 -14.05 -18.08 52.90
N HIS A 220 -14.56 -16.98 52.31
CA HIS A 220 -13.82 -16.14 51.38
C HIS A 220 -13.80 -14.67 51.83
N VAL A 221 -13.40 -14.45 53.08
CA VAL A 221 -13.37 -13.12 53.73
C VAL A 221 -12.53 -12.11 52.93
N ASP A 222 -11.43 -12.58 52.33
CA ASP A 222 -10.53 -11.74 51.52
C ASP A 222 -11.19 -11.29 50.21
N ILE A 223 -12.04 -12.14 49.64
CA ILE A 223 -12.82 -11.84 48.42
C ILE A 223 -13.98 -10.91 48.77
N GLU A 224 -14.63 -11.08 49.93
CA GLU A 224 -15.68 -10.16 50.43
C GLU A 224 -15.15 -8.75 50.64
N ALA A 225 -13.99 -8.61 51.29
CA ALA A 225 -13.38 -7.31 51.55
C ALA A 225 -13.04 -6.57 50.25
N ARG A 226 -12.48 -7.30 49.26
CA ARG A 226 -12.16 -6.73 47.94
C ARG A 226 -13.40 -6.40 47.13
N ALA A 227 -14.40 -7.28 47.12
CA ALA A 227 -15.66 -7.05 46.44
C ALA A 227 -16.40 -5.82 46.99
N THR A 228 -16.35 -5.60 48.32
CA THR A 228 -16.98 -4.43 48.94
C THR A 228 -16.20 -3.14 48.66
N ALA A 229 -14.87 -3.18 48.76
CA ALA A 229 -14.02 -1.99 48.54
C ALA A 229 -13.97 -1.54 47.07
N GLU A 230 -13.92 -2.49 46.14
CA GLU A 230 -13.85 -2.22 44.70
C GLU A 230 -15.24 -2.16 44.05
N GLY A 231 -16.30 -2.36 44.83
CA GLY A 231 -17.67 -2.33 44.37
C GLY A 231 -17.96 -3.34 43.27
N TRP A 232 -17.68 -4.62 43.52
CA TRP A 232 -18.04 -5.70 42.60
C TRP A 232 -19.54 -5.98 42.64
N ASP A 233 -20.06 -6.53 41.55
CA ASP A 233 -21.43 -7.05 41.48
C ASP A 233 -21.48 -8.52 41.98
N GLU A 234 -22.71 -9.03 42.12
CA GLU A 234 -22.99 -10.37 42.63
C GLU A 234 -22.28 -11.44 41.77
N SER A 235 -22.36 -11.33 40.44
CA SER A 235 -21.81 -12.30 39.49
C SER A 235 -20.28 -12.33 39.46
N ARG A 236 -19.60 -11.18 39.54
CA ARG A 236 -18.13 -11.13 39.59
C ARG A 236 -17.61 -11.74 40.89
N THR A 237 -18.33 -11.54 41.99
CA THR A 237 -17.97 -12.10 43.30
C THR A 237 -18.08 -13.63 43.27
N GLU A 238 -19.12 -14.21 42.65
CA GLU A 238 -19.27 -15.67 42.46
C GLU A 238 -18.17 -16.28 41.58
N LEU A 239 -17.79 -15.60 40.50
CA LEU A 239 -16.78 -16.09 39.56
C LEU A 239 -15.39 -16.21 40.20
N GLU A 240 -15.02 -15.25 41.06
CA GLU A 240 -13.74 -15.30 41.76
C GLU A 240 -13.70 -16.40 42.83
N VAL A 241 -14.81 -16.62 43.53
CA VAL A 241 -14.94 -17.79 44.42
C VAL A 241 -14.75 -19.09 43.64
N LEU A 242 -15.39 -19.24 42.47
CA LEU A 242 -15.25 -20.44 41.62
C LEU A 242 -13.86 -20.62 41.00
N ARG A 243 -13.12 -19.53 40.75
CA ARG A 243 -11.75 -19.59 40.23
C ARG A 243 -10.76 -20.05 41.30
N ALA A 244 -10.96 -19.60 42.53
CA ALA A 244 -10.17 -20.05 43.67
C ALA A 244 -10.30 -21.56 43.91
N GLU A 245 -11.38 -22.19 43.44
CA GLU A 245 -11.67 -23.61 43.66
C GLU A 245 -11.17 -24.57 42.55
N ARG A 246 -10.51 -24.11 41.46
CA ARG A 246 -10.12 -25.00 40.33
C ARG A 246 -8.67 -25.57 40.37
N PRO A 247 -8.45 -26.86 40.00
CA PRO A 247 -7.11 -27.49 39.92
C PRO A 247 -6.37 -27.28 38.56
N LYS A 248 -5.02 -27.29 38.54
CA LYS A 248 -4.14 -26.97 37.36
C LYS A 248 -3.21 -28.13 36.91
N VAL A 249 -2.91 -28.27 35.60
CA VAL A 249 -2.01 -29.31 34.98
C VAL A 249 -1.20 -28.72 33.75
N PRO A 250 0.03 -29.20 33.37
CA PRO A 250 0.94 -28.57 32.36
C PRO A 250 1.00 -29.22 30.92
N ALA A 251 1.63 -28.53 29.92
CA ALA A 251 1.52 -28.75 28.45
C ALA A 251 2.83 -29.12 27.64
N VAL A 252 2.72 -29.59 26.37
CA VAL A 252 3.78 -30.20 25.48
C VAL A 252 3.80 -29.61 24.02
N ILE A 253 4.92 -29.71 23.23
CA ILE A 253 5.24 -29.04 21.91
C ILE A 253 5.52 -30.04 20.72
N ILE A 254 5.32 -29.64 19.42
CA ILE A 254 5.48 -30.44 18.15
C ILE A 254 6.23 -29.63 17.00
N PRO A 255 7.01 -30.24 16.04
CA PRO A 255 7.78 -29.54 14.98
C PRO A 255 7.13 -29.38 13.56
N THR A 256 7.67 -28.47 12.72
CA THR A 256 7.13 -27.94 11.42
C THR A 256 7.66 -28.63 10.13
N THR A 257 6.85 -28.75 9.07
CA THR A 257 7.16 -29.42 7.77
C THR A 257 7.93 -28.56 6.74
N MET A 258 8.85 -29.18 5.96
CA MET A 258 9.72 -28.56 4.93
C MET A 258 8.97 -28.16 3.65
N ASN A 259 9.27 -26.98 3.08
CA ASN A 259 8.81 -26.58 1.73
C ASN A 259 9.93 -26.85 0.70
N THR A 260 9.81 -27.93 -0.08
CA THR A 260 10.91 -28.49 -0.88
C THR A 260 11.35 -27.64 -2.07
N ALA A 261 10.44 -26.96 -2.77
CA ALA A 261 10.78 -26.15 -3.95
C ALA A 261 11.54 -24.86 -3.57
N ALA A 262 11.05 -24.14 -2.55
CA ALA A 262 11.73 -22.94 -2.06
C ALA A 262 13.12 -23.25 -1.48
N THR A 263 13.29 -24.44 -0.88
CA THR A 263 14.59 -24.91 -0.37
C THR A 263 15.60 -25.10 -1.51
N ILE A 264 15.19 -25.69 -2.63
CA ILE A 264 16.08 -25.89 -3.79
C ILE A 264 16.42 -24.54 -4.46
N GLU A 265 15.45 -23.65 -4.60
CA GLU A 265 15.70 -22.29 -5.11
C GLU A 265 16.69 -21.53 -4.22
N ALA A 266 16.53 -21.63 -2.90
CA ALA A 266 17.45 -21.04 -1.92
C ALA A 266 18.85 -21.68 -2.00
N ALA A 267 18.94 -22.99 -2.22
CA ALA A 267 20.21 -23.68 -2.39
C ALA A 267 20.95 -23.25 -3.67
N ILE A 268 20.22 -23.05 -4.78
CA ILE A 268 20.79 -22.51 -6.02
C ILE A 268 21.31 -21.07 -5.77
N LEU A 269 20.51 -20.20 -5.12
CA LEU A 269 20.94 -18.83 -4.83
C LEU A 269 22.13 -18.76 -3.87
N ALA A 270 22.19 -19.64 -2.88
CA ALA A 270 23.34 -19.76 -1.97
C ALA A 270 24.59 -20.21 -2.72
N HIS A 271 24.48 -21.17 -3.65
CA HIS A 271 25.59 -21.63 -4.48
C HIS A 271 26.11 -20.54 -5.42
N MET A 272 25.23 -19.67 -5.93
CA MET A 272 25.60 -18.47 -6.72
C MET A 272 26.19 -17.33 -5.86
N GLY A 273 26.34 -17.51 -4.54
CA GLY A 273 26.82 -16.44 -3.65
C GLY A 273 25.81 -15.31 -3.40
N ARG A 274 24.55 -15.49 -3.81
CA ARG A 274 23.45 -14.51 -3.66
C ARG A 274 22.55 -14.81 -2.46
N ALA A 275 23.14 -15.14 -1.32
CA ALA A 275 22.39 -15.48 -0.10
C ALA A 275 21.48 -14.33 0.39
N THR A 276 21.91 -13.08 0.25
CA THR A 276 21.12 -11.89 0.62
C THR A 276 19.86 -11.72 -0.23
N LEU A 277 19.96 -12.00 -1.53
CA LEU A 277 18.82 -12.02 -2.45
C LEU A 277 17.88 -13.18 -2.09
N GLY A 278 18.43 -14.36 -1.78
CA GLY A 278 17.67 -15.50 -1.29
C GLY A 278 16.87 -15.18 -0.03
N GLU A 279 17.49 -14.57 0.97
CA GLU A 279 16.80 -14.15 2.19
C GLU A 279 15.71 -13.11 1.91
N LYS A 280 15.97 -12.12 1.06
CA LYS A 280 15.00 -11.08 0.66
C LYS A 280 13.79 -11.64 -0.08
N MET A 281 13.99 -12.63 -0.95
CA MET A 281 12.95 -13.13 -1.88
C MET A 281 12.26 -14.42 -1.42
N LEU A 282 12.95 -15.27 -0.65
CA LEU A 282 12.47 -16.59 -0.20
C LEU A 282 12.34 -16.69 1.33
N GLY A 283 12.98 -15.78 2.07
CA GLY A 283 12.96 -15.73 3.54
C GLY A 283 14.05 -16.56 4.22
N ALA A 284 14.36 -16.21 5.47
CA ALA A 284 15.43 -16.84 6.25
C ALA A 284 15.24 -18.35 6.47
N VAL A 285 14.00 -18.82 6.66
CA VAL A 285 13.70 -20.23 6.87
C VAL A 285 14.07 -21.09 5.65
N ALA A 286 13.84 -20.58 4.43
CA ALA A 286 14.20 -21.30 3.21
C ALA A 286 15.73 -21.37 3.03
N MET A 287 16.44 -20.32 3.41
CA MET A 287 17.91 -20.27 3.38
C MET A 287 18.53 -21.22 4.41
N GLU A 288 17.98 -21.28 5.63
CA GLU A 288 18.42 -22.22 6.65
C GLU A 288 18.19 -23.69 6.21
N GLN A 289 17.02 -23.96 5.62
CA GLN A 289 16.72 -25.28 5.04
C GLN A 289 17.66 -25.65 3.89
N ALA A 290 18.04 -24.68 3.06
CA ALA A 290 19.01 -24.88 1.99
C ALA A 290 20.42 -25.17 2.52
N GLU A 291 20.82 -24.52 3.61
CA GLU A 291 22.08 -24.80 4.29
C GLU A 291 22.08 -26.22 4.87
N TYR A 292 20.99 -26.66 5.51
CA TYR A 292 20.84 -28.04 5.98
C TYR A 292 20.86 -29.07 4.84
N LEU A 293 20.40 -28.70 3.64
CA LEU A 293 20.49 -29.56 2.45
C LEU A 293 21.94 -29.83 2.04
N GLY A 294 22.85 -28.88 2.28
CA GLY A 294 24.29 -29.04 2.07
C GLY A 294 24.71 -29.22 0.61
N ALA A 295 23.92 -28.74 -0.35
CA ALA A 295 24.22 -28.88 -1.77
C ALA A 295 25.36 -27.95 -2.19
N THR A 296 26.57 -28.51 -2.37
CA THR A 296 27.77 -27.73 -2.70
C THR A 296 28.08 -27.60 -4.18
N CYS A 297 27.46 -28.42 -5.04
CA CYS A 297 27.65 -28.41 -6.50
C CYS A 297 26.33 -28.66 -7.24
N LEU A 298 26.25 -28.30 -8.53
CA LEU A 298 25.04 -28.53 -9.33
C LEU A 298 24.66 -30.01 -9.44
N LEU A 299 25.63 -30.93 -9.31
CA LEU A 299 25.33 -32.37 -9.28
C LEU A 299 24.60 -32.78 -8.00
N ASP A 300 24.89 -32.16 -6.85
CA ASP A 300 24.16 -32.41 -5.61
C ASP A 300 22.76 -31.78 -5.67
N LEU A 301 22.61 -30.63 -6.33
CA LEU A 301 21.29 -30.05 -6.66
C LEU A 301 20.49 -30.96 -7.60
N CYS A 302 21.12 -31.56 -8.61
CA CYS A 302 20.48 -32.55 -9.48
C CYS A 302 20.04 -33.79 -8.70
N ARG A 303 20.89 -34.30 -7.80
CA ARG A 303 20.57 -35.46 -6.95
C ARG A 303 19.40 -35.16 -6.02
N THR A 304 19.44 -34.03 -5.33
CA THR A 304 18.38 -33.64 -4.38
C THR A 304 17.06 -33.40 -5.10
N ALA A 305 17.08 -32.75 -6.28
CA ALA A 305 15.88 -32.59 -7.09
C ALA A 305 15.27 -33.93 -7.51
N LEU A 306 16.08 -34.89 -7.98
CA LEU A 306 15.62 -36.23 -8.34
C LEU A 306 15.04 -37.00 -7.14
N VAL A 307 15.67 -36.89 -5.97
CA VAL A 307 15.19 -37.52 -4.73
C VAL A 307 13.84 -36.93 -4.31
N VAL A 308 13.67 -35.61 -4.42
CA VAL A 308 12.39 -34.95 -4.10
C VAL A 308 11.31 -35.31 -5.11
N ASP A 309 11.65 -35.43 -6.39
CA ASP A 309 10.72 -35.85 -7.45
C ASP A 309 10.43 -37.37 -7.43
N GLY A 310 11.08 -38.13 -6.53
CA GLY A 310 10.87 -39.57 -6.37
C GLY A 310 11.44 -40.43 -7.51
N VAL A 311 12.39 -39.88 -8.27
CA VAL A 311 13.04 -40.57 -9.40
C VAL A 311 14.34 -41.21 -8.94
N GLU A 312 14.59 -42.45 -9.38
CA GLU A 312 15.84 -43.16 -9.06
C GLU A 312 17.03 -42.39 -9.61
N VAL A 313 18.00 -42.08 -8.75
CA VAL A 313 19.20 -41.30 -9.11
C VAL A 313 20.15 -42.17 -9.94
N PRO A 314 20.38 -41.84 -11.23
CA PRO A 314 21.31 -42.60 -12.06
C PRO A 314 22.75 -42.49 -11.54
N ARG A 315 23.52 -43.58 -11.63
CA ARG A 315 24.92 -43.63 -11.16
C ARG A 315 25.89 -42.82 -12.03
N GLY A 316 25.58 -42.65 -13.31
CA GLY A 316 26.39 -41.86 -14.23
C GLY A 316 26.09 -40.37 -14.08
N LYS A 317 27.12 -39.53 -13.89
CA LYS A 317 26.96 -38.05 -13.79
C LYS A 317 26.11 -37.48 -14.93
N MET A 318 26.33 -37.99 -16.13
CA MET A 318 25.64 -37.50 -17.32
C MET A 318 24.17 -37.89 -17.37
N GLU A 319 23.86 -39.12 -16.96
CA GLU A 319 22.50 -39.61 -16.92
C GLU A 319 21.72 -38.96 -15.76
N MET A 320 22.41 -38.62 -14.67
CA MET A 320 21.84 -37.84 -13.56
C MET A 320 21.43 -36.44 -13.98
N VAL A 321 22.31 -35.68 -14.65
CA VAL A 321 21.97 -34.34 -15.15
C VAL A 321 20.84 -34.38 -16.18
N LYS A 322 20.86 -35.34 -17.11
CA LYS A 322 19.77 -35.53 -18.08
C LYS A 322 18.46 -35.85 -17.39
N ALA A 323 18.46 -36.76 -16.42
CA ALA A 323 17.26 -37.13 -15.67
C ALA A 323 16.73 -35.93 -14.89
N ALA A 324 17.58 -35.20 -14.17
CA ALA A 324 17.19 -34.05 -13.35
C ALA A 324 16.64 -32.87 -14.18
N LEU A 325 17.17 -32.65 -15.39
CA LEU A 325 16.64 -31.63 -16.30
C LEU A 325 15.38 -32.08 -17.06
N SER A 326 15.08 -33.38 -17.06
CA SER A 326 13.85 -33.94 -17.63
C SER A 326 12.70 -33.97 -16.61
N THR A 327 13.00 -33.83 -15.32
CA THR A 327 12.03 -33.68 -14.24
C THR A 327 11.61 -32.23 -14.03
N MET A 328 10.50 -31.96 -13.32
CA MET A 328 9.96 -30.60 -13.24
C MET A 328 10.65 -29.71 -12.21
N LEU A 329 11.18 -30.25 -11.12
CA LEU A 329 11.59 -29.44 -9.97
C LEU A 329 12.84 -28.60 -10.22
N LEU A 330 13.93 -29.21 -10.71
CA LEU A 330 15.17 -28.48 -10.97
C LEU A 330 15.01 -27.39 -12.04
N PRO A 331 14.38 -27.65 -13.21
CA PRO A 331 14.23 -26.62 -14.23
C PRO A 331 13.30 -25.49 -13.84
N THR A 332 12.23 -25.79 -13.09
CA THR A 332 11.34 -24.73 -12.54
C THR A 332 12.07 -23.90 -11.49
N ALA A 333 12.84 -24.52 -10.60
CA ALA A 333 13.67 -23.82 -9.63
C ALA A 333 14.72 -22.92 -10.30
N LEU A 334 15.43 -23.41 -11.32
CA LEU A 334 16.38 -22.62 -12.11
C LEU A 334 15.68 -21.44 -12.81
N GLY A 335 14.52 -21.65 -13.42
CA GLY A 335 13.73 -20.58 -14.04
C GLY A 335 13.27 -19.52 -13.03
N ASN A 336 12.83 -19.94 -11.85
CA ASN A 336 12.42 -19.05 -10.77
C ASN A 336 13.59 -18.25 -10.21
N VAL A 337 14.77 -18.86 -10.10
CA VAL A 337 16.01 -18.17 -9.66
C VAL A 337 16.48 -17.18 -10.73
N ALA A 338 16.50 -17.56 -12.00
CA ALA A 338 16.78 -16.64 -13.11
C ALA A 338 15.84 -15.45 -13.08
N ASN A 339 14.53 -15.66 -12.92
CA ASN A 339 13.56 -14.57 -12.85
C ASN A 339 13.86 -13.62 -11.68
N LYS A 340 14.27 -14.14 -10.51
CA LYS A 340 14.63 -13.31 -9.35
C LYS A 340 15.91 -12.50 -9.59
N VAL A 341 16.96 -13.12 -10.13
CA VAL A 341 18.23 -12.45 -10.46
C VAL A 341 18.02 -11.39 -11.54
N LEU A 342 17.22 -11.72 -12.56
CA LEU A 342 16.84 -10.82 -13.64
C LEU A 342 16.05 -9.62 -13.10
N LEU A 343 15.07 -9.87 -12.23
CA LEU A 343 14.26 -8.81 -11.62
C LEU A 343 15.10 -7.86 -10.76
N ASP A 344 16.02 -8.41 -9.96
CA ASP A 344 16.93 -7.62 -9.13
C ASP A 344 17.76 -6.67 -10.01
N ALA A 345 18.41 -7.21 -11.06
CA ALA A 345 19.17 -6.41 -12.02
C ALA A 345 18.32 -5.40 -12.81
N TYR A 346 17.06 -5.73 -13.12
CA TYR A 346 16.11 -4.82 -13.74
C TYR A 346 15.79 -3.63 -12.82
N THR A 347 15.58 -3.88 -11.53
CA THR A 347 15.26 -2.83 -10.55
C THR A 347 16.44 -1.93 -10.21
N GLU A 348 17.66 -2.45 -10.23
CA GLU A 348 18.88 -1.66 -10.01
C GLU A 348 19.22 -0.74 -11.20
N THR A 349 18.75 -1.07 -12.40
CA THR A 349 19.06 -0.29 -13.59
C THR A 349 18.32 1.06 -13.57
N PRO A 350 19.03 2.20 -13.73
CA PRO A 350 18.41 3.51 -13.65
C PRO A 350 17.39 3.74 -14.78
N ALA A 351 16.28 4.38 -14.43
CA ALA A 351 15.16 4.67 -15.32
C ALA A 351 14.74 6.15 -15.17
N THR A 352 15.54 7.02 -15.77
CA THR A 352 15.37 8.49 -15.83
C THR A 352 13.97 8.91 -16.29
N TRP A 353 13.37 8.16 -17.22
CA TRP A 353 12.04 8.43 -17.75
C TRP A 353 10.90 8.36 -16.71
N ARG A 354 11.08 7.65 -15.59
CA ARG A 354 10.05 7.54 -14.54
C ARG A 354 9.74 8.88 -13.86
N SER A 355 10.67 9.83 -13.93
CA SER A 355 10.50 11.17 -13.34
C SER A 355 9.48 12.04 -14.08
N PHE A 356 9.17 11.74 -15.34
CA PHE A 356 8.26 12.55 -16.16
C PHE A 356 7.19 11.75 -16.92
N ALA A 357 7.39 10.45 -17.15
CA ALA A 357 6.41 9.62 -17.84
C ALA A 357 5.28 9.14 -16.91
N ALA A 358 4.04 9.26 -17.36
CA ALA A 358 2.88 8.68 -16.70
C ALA A 358 2.79 7.18 -17.03
N ILE A 359 2.66 6.36 -15.99
CA ILE A 359 2.48 4.91 -16.18
C ILE A 359 1.00 4.61 -16.41
N ARG A 360 0.69 3.85 -17.46
CA ARG A 360 -0.67 3.39 -17.79
C ARG A 360 -0.75 1.88 -17.83
N ASN A 361 -1.86 1.36 -17.33
CA ASN A 361 -2.24 -0.04 -17.47
C ASN A 361 -3.07 -0.18 -18.75
N VAL A 362 -2.75 -1.17 -19.58
CA VAL A 362 -3.51 -1.51 -20.78
C VAL A 362 -3.92 -2.98 -20.72
N PRO A 363 -5.21 -3.32 -20.97
CA PRO A 363 -5.69 -4.70 -20.90
C PRO A 363 -5.37 -5.53 -22.16
N ASP A 364 -5.13 -4.89 -23.31
CA ASP A 364 -4.90 -5.57 -24.59
C ASP A 364 -3.84 -4.85 -25.47
N PHE A 365 -3.47 -5.47 -26.60
CA PHE A 365 -2.50 -4.91 -27.56
C PHE A 365 -3.13 -3.91 -28.55
N LYS A 366 -4.41 -3.54 -28.39
CA LYS A 366 -5.05 -2.62 -29.32
C LYS A 366 -4.56 -1.20 -29.07
N THR A 367 -4.73 -0.36 -30.10
CA THR A 367 -4.50 1.06 -29.97
C THR A 367 -5.46 1.67 -28.95
N ASN A 368 -4.91 2.23 -27.89
CA ASN A 368 -5.62 2.92 -26.84
C ASN A 368 -5.54 4.43 -27.03
N ALA A 369 -6.57 5.13 -26.54
CA ALA A 369 -6.70 6.58 -26.63
C ALA A 369 -6.44 7.22 -25.26
N ALA A 370 -5.39 8.04 -25.15
CA ALA A 370 -5.26 9.00 -24.06
C ALA A 370 -6.12 10.22 -24.42
N ILE A 371 -7.20 10.43 -23.66
CA ILE A 371 -8.08 11.57 -23.84
C ILE A 371 -7.77 12.57 -22.74
N ARG A 372 -7.44 13.82 -23.12
CA ARG A 372 -7.46 14.96 -22.19
C ARG A 372 -8.74 15.76 -22.43
N PRO A 373 -9.76 15.63 -21.55
CA PRO A 373 -10.94 16.47 -21.65
C PRO A 373 -10.56 17.91 -21.32
N SER A 374 -10.75 18.80 -22.29
CA SER A 374 -10.64 20.24 -22.08
C SER A 374 -12.03 20.78 -21.77
N PHE A 375 -12.30 21.04 -20.49
CA PHE A 375 -13.56 21.63 -20.05
C PHE A 375 -13.57 23.10 -20.47
N THR A 376 -14.43 23.44 -21.42
CA THR A 376 -14.31 24.69 -22.18
C THR A 376 -14.98 25.88 -21.49
N VAL A 377 -15.72 25.66 -20.40
CA VAL A 377 -16.52 26.71 -19.74
C VAL A 377 -16.11 26.84 -18.27
N PRO A 378 -15.59 28.01 -17.85
CA PRO A 378 -15.25 28.24 -16.44
C PRO A 378 -16.50 28.26 -15.58
N LEU A 379 -16.36 27.94 -14.29
CA LEU A 379 -17.45 28.03 -13.31
C LEU A 379 -17.90 29.49 -13.21
N MET A 380 -19.06 29.79 -13.78
CA MET A 380 -19.65 31.12 -13.70
C MET A 380 -20.28 31.32 -12.33
N ARG A 381 -20.13 32.52 -11.77
CA ARG A 381 -20.81 32.89 -10.53
C ARG A 381 -22.32 32.90 -10.79
N ILE A 382 -23.04 32.10 -10.00
CA ILE A 382 -24.50 31.98 -10.09
C ILE A 382 -25.12 32.94 -9.07
N ALA A 383 -26.06 33.76 -9.51
CA ALA A 383 -26.86 34.56 -8.59
C ALA A 383 -27.79 33.65 -7.76
N PRO A 384 -28.19 34.02 -6.54
CA PRO A 384 -29.15 33.23 -5.77
C PRO A 384 -30.43 32.99 -6.58
N GLY A 385 -30.70 31.74 -6.98
CA GLY A 385 -31.82 31.34 -7.84
C GLY A 385 -31.52 31.22 -9.35
N GLY A 386 -30.27 31.41 -9.79
CA GLY A 386 -29.86 31.26 -11.19
C GLY A 386 -29.63 29.79 -11.60
N GLU A 387 -29.83 29.50 -12.90
CA GLU A 387 -29.58 28.17 -13.48
C GLU A 387 -28.11 27.98 -13.90
N LEU A 388 -27.63 26.73 -13.80
CA LEU A 388 -26.32 26.29 -14.25
C LEU A 388 -26.27 26.21 -15.78
N LYS A 389 -25.33 26.91 -16.42
CA LYS A 389 -25.11 26.78 -17.87
C LYS A 389 -24.37 25.48 -18.17
N HIS A 390 -24.77 24.80 -19.25
CA HIS A 390 -24.10 23.59 -19.74
C HIS A 390 -22.75 23.96 -20.35
N GLY A 391 -21.70 23.27 -19.91
CA GLY A 391 -20.37 23.37 -20.52
C GLY A 391 -20.24 22.46 -21.73
N THR A 392 -19.48 22.87 -22.73
CA THR A 392 -18.99 21.98 -23.79
C THR A 392 -17.69 21.32 -23.35
N VAL A 393 -17.42 20.11 -23.86
CA VAL A 393 -16.17 19.38 -23.65
C VAL A 393 -15.49 19.25 -25.01
N GLY A 394 -14.28 19.81 -25.14
CA GLY A 394 -13.41 19.56 -26.29
C GLY A 394 -12.42 18.44 -25.96
N GLU A 395 -12.21 17.51 -26.88
CA GLU A 395 -11.36 16.33 -26.66
C GLU A 395 -10.11 16.38 -27.57
N SER A 396 -8.92 16.34 -26.96
CA SER A 396 -7.69 15.97 -27.68
C SER A 396 -7.43 14.49 -27.43
N THR A 397 -7.43 13.69 -28.50
CA THR A 397 -7.20 12.25 -28.44
C THR A 397 -5.83 11.91 -29.00
N ILE A 398 -5.05 11.14 -28.24
CA ILE A 398 -3.73 10.68 -28.65
C ILE A 398 -3.68 9.17 -28.52
N GLN A 399 -3.16 8.54 -29.57
CA GLN A 399 -3.16 7.09 -29.68
C GLN A 399 -1.82 6.51 -29.22
N TYR A 400 -1.88 5.40 -28.49
CA TYR A 400 -0.71 4.63 -28.06
C TYR A 400 -1.02 3.14 -28.06
N ALA A 401 -0.03 2.30 -28.32
CA ALA A 401 -0.14 0.85 -28.31
C ALA A 401 1.09 0.25 -27.62
N ILE A 402 0.96 -0.99 -27.17
CA ILE A 402 2.03 -1.79 -26.58
C ILE A 402 2.45 -2.87 -27.57
N ASP A 403 3.68 -3.34 -27.45
CA ASP A 403 4.20 -4.48 -28.22
C ASP A 403 5.00 -5.42 -27.29
N THR A 404 5.24 -6.64 -27.74
CA THR A 404 5.97 -7.67 -27.00
C THR A 404 7.44 -7.69 -27.42
N PHE A 405 8.33 -7.40 -26.49
CA PHE A 405 9.77 -7.50 -26.69
C PHE A 405 10.30 -8.73 -25.95
N GLY A 406 11.00 -9.63 -26.64
CA GLY A 406 11.51 -10.85 -26.02
C GLY A 406 12.82 -11.37 -26.59
N ARG A 407 13.50 -12.18 -25.79
CA ARG A 407 14.74 -12.88 -26.14
C ARG A 407 14.76 -14.28 -25.53
N ILE A 408 15.41 -15.21 -26.21
CA ILE A 408 15.63 -16.56 -25.70
C ILE A 408 17.01 -16.59 -25.03
N LEU A 409 17.03 -16.97 -23.76
CA LEU A 409 18.23 -17.31 -23.02
C LEU A 409 18.41 -18.82 -23.09
N SER A 410 19.53 -19.30 -23.62
CA SER A 410 19.86 -20.71 -23.67
C SER A 410 21.17 -20.98 -22.94
N VAL A 411 21.20 -21.96 -22.04
CA VAL A 411 22.43 -22.45 -21.40
C VAL A 411 22.83 -23.76 -22.04
N ASP A 412 24.06 -23.83 -22.55
CA ASP A 412 24.57 -25.05 -23.18
C ASP A 412 24.78 -26.15 -22.14
N ARG A 413 24.58 -27.39 -22.57
CA ARG A 413 24.84 -28.59 -21.76
C ARG A 413 26.25 -28.62 -21.18
N ARG A 414 27.28 -28.09 -21.85
CA ARG A 414 28.66 -28.05 -21.34
C ARG A 414 28.78 -27.18 -20.10
N ASP A 415 28.13 -26.02 -20.10
CA ASP A 415 28.16 -25.09 -18.97
C ASP A 415 27.47 -25.70 -17.74
N ILE A 416 26.39 -26.46 -17.96
CA ILE A 416 25.73 -27.27 -16.92
C ILE A 416 26.66 -28.37 -16.38
N ILE A 417 27.42 -29.05 -17.24
CA ILE A 417 28.34 -30.12 -16.82
C ILE A 417 29.54 -29.55 -16.06
N ASN A 418 30.01 -28.38 -16.45
CA ASN A 418 31.16 -27.71 -15.86
C ASN A 418 30.84 -26.98 -14.55
N ASP A 419 29.59 -27.05 -14.07
CA ASP A 419 29.12 -26.38 -12.85
C ASP A 419 29.21 -24.84 -12.94
N ASP A 420 29.10 -24.28 -14.16
CA ASP A 420 29.24 -22.85 -14.42
C ASP A 420 27.91 -22.10 -14.20
N LEU A 421 27.36 -22.18 -12.98
CA LEU A 421 26.18 -21.40 -12.58
C LEU A 421 26.43 -19.88 -12.58
N GLY A 422 27.69 -19.44 -12.56
CA GLY A 422 28.06 -18.04 -12.74
C GLY A 422 27.71 -17.48 -14.12
N VAL A 423 27.86 -18.28 -15.19
CA VAL A 423 27.47 -17.86 -16.55
C VAL A 423 25.95 -17.65 -16.64
N PHE A 424 25.18 -18.51 -15.96
CA PHE A 424 23.74 -18.37 -15.87
C PHE A 424 23.31 -17.12 -15.09
N GLU A 425 24.02 -16.80 -14.00
CA GLU A 425 23.83 -15.57 -13.24
C GLU A 425 24.06 -14.33 -14.11
N ASP A 426 25.25 -14.27 -14.73
CA ASP A 426 25.67 -13.14 -15.54
C ASP A 426 24.73 -12.91 -16.71
N ALA A 427 24.30 -13.99 -17.36
CA ALA A 427 23.34 -13.93 -18.43
C ALA A 427 21.99 -13.40 -17.93
N SER A 428 21.44 -13.96 -16.85
CA SER A 428 20.15 -13.53 -16.28
C SER A 428 20.17 -12.06 -15.84
N ALA A 429 21.26 -11.63 -15.19
CA ALA A 429 21.43 -10.24 -14.77
C ALA A 429 21.62 -9.31 -15.98
N ALA A 430 22.35 -9.75 -17.02
CA ALA A 430 22.51 -9.00 -18.25
C ALA A 430 21.18 -8.82 -18.98
N GLU A 431 20.31 -9.84 -19.02
CA GLU A 431 18.96 -9.72 -19.56
C GLU A 431 18.10 -8.72 -18.78
N GLY A 432 18.17 -8.74 -17.44
CA GLY A 432 17.41 -7.79 -16.61
C GLY A 432 17.79 -6.34 -16.90
N ARG A 433 19.10 -6.06 -17.01
CA ARG A 433 19.62 -4.77 -17.45
C ARG A 433 19.22 -4.44 -18.88
N ALA A 434 19.27 -5.42 -19.79
CA ALA A 434 18.89 -5.23 -21.19
C ALA A 434 17.41 -4.88 -21.34
N ALA A 435 16.52 -5.51 -20.57
CA ALA A 435 15.09 -5.25 -20.57
C ALA A 435 14.76 -3.81 -20.11
N MET A 436 15.43 -3.30 -19.08
CA MET A 436 15.28 -1.89 -18.70
C MET A 436 15.87 -0.97 -19.77
N ARG A 437 17.02 -1.32 -20.33
CA ARG A 437 17.66 -0.53 -21.38
C ARG A 437 16.79 -0.42 -22.62
N SER A 438 16.17 -1.51 -23.08
CA SER A 438 15.29 -1.52 -24.25
C SER A 438 14.01 -0.71 -24.03
N LEU A 439 13.45 -0.75 -22.82
CA LEU A 439 12.33 0.11 -22.45
C LEU A 439 12.73 1.60 -22.48
N SER A 440 13.85 1.95 -21.85
CA SER A 440 14.38 3.31 -21.90
C SER A 440 14.73 3.73 -23.33
N ASP A 441 15.29 2.83 -24.14
CA ASP A 441 15.58 3.09 -25.55
C ASP A 441 14.32 3.45 -26.33
N LEU A 442 13.23 2.68 -26.19
CA LEU A 442 11.95 2.97 -26.83
C LEU A 442 11.40 4.34 -26.40
N VAL A 443 11.47 4.64 -25.10
CA VAL A 443 11.01 5.93 -24.56
C VAL A 443 11.75 7.10 -25.20
N TYR A 444 13.08 7.03 -25.26
CA TYR A 444 13.87 8.11 -25.84
C TYR A 444 13.82 8.13 -27.36
N GLU A 445 13.62 6.99 -28.02
CA GLU A 445 13.32 6.91 -29.44
C GLU A 445 12.05 7.69 -29.77
N VAL A 446 10.96 7.45 -29.03
CA VAL A 446 9.69 8.17 -29.17
C VAL A 446 9.84 9.67 -28.90
N LEU A 447 10.59 10.05 -27.85
CA LEU A 447 10.85 11.45 -27.51
C LEU A 447 11.63 12.18 -28.63
N LEU A 448 12.69 11.54 -29.13
CA LEU A 448 13.59 12.12 -30.14
C LEU A 448 12.95 12.15 -31.53
N ALA A 449 12.15 11.14 -31.89
CA ALA A 449 11.43 11.07 -33.15
C ALA A 449 10.48 12.27 -33.34
N ASN A 450 9.97 12.85 -32.25
CA ASN A 450 9.10 14.02 -32.28
C ASN A 450 7.91 13.84 -33.25
N ALA A 451 7.25 12.69 -33.17
CA ALA A 451 6.17 12.33 -34.07
C ALA A 451 5.05 13.39 -34.09
N ALA A 452 4.44 13.59 -35.26
CA ALA A 452 3.37 14.55 -35.49
C ALA A 452 3.68 16.02 -35.09
N GLY A 453 4.97 16.38 -34.98
CA GLY A 453 5.36 17.74 -34.61
C GLY A 453 5.00 18.10 -33.17
N PHE A 454 5.06 17.12 -32.25
CA PHE A 454 4.76 17.31 -30.84
C PHE A 454 5.47 18.55 -30.26
N PHE A 455 6.79 18.65 -30.46
CA PHE A 455 7.59 19.85 -30.24
C PHE A 455 7.58 20.69 -31.51
N SER A 456 6.87 21.81 -31.46
CA SER A 456 6.79 22.78 -32.55
C SER A 456 6.59 24.19 -32.00
N VAL A 457 6.87 25.19 -32.85
CA VAL A 457 6.61 26.59 -32.50
C VAL A 457 5.10 26.83 -32.38
N GLU A 458 4.29 26.15 -33.20
CA GLU A 458 2.83 26.25 -33.19
C GLU A 458 2.21 25.73 -31.89
N ASN A 459 2.78 24.66 -31.31
CA ASN A 459 2.37 24.14 -30.01
C ASN A 459 2.89 24.98 -28.83
N GLY A 460 3.65 26.04 -29.11
CA GLY A 460 4.21 26.92 -28.08
C GLY A 460 5.15 26.17 -27.13
N ASN A 461 5.82 25.12 -27.60
CA ASN A 461 6.61 24.23 -26.74
C ASN A 461 8.00 23.92 -27.31
N TYR A 462 8.46 24.72 -28.26
CA TYR A 462 9.77 24.57 -28.88
C TYR A 462 10.54 25.89 -28.93
N MET A 463 11.76 25.89 -28.39
CA MET A 463 12.65 27.05 -28.38
C MET A 463 13.73 26.93 -29.47
N LEU A 464 13.85 28.00 -30.26
CA LEU A 464 14.80 28.15 -31.38
C LEU A 464 15.70 29.37 -31.16
N GLY A 465 16.84 29.42 -31.86
CA GLY A 465 17.72 30.59 -31.86
C GLY A 465 18.70 30.64 -30.68
N ALA A 466 19.46 31.74 -30.59
CA ALA A 466 20.51 31.93 -29.58
C ALA A 466 19.97 31.87 -28.14
N ASP A 467 18.71 32.27 -27.94
CA ASP A 467 18.00 32.23 -26.65
C ASP A 467 17.64 30.83 -26.17
N SER A 468 17.87 29.80 -27.00
CA SER A 468 17.58 28.40 -26.67
C SER A 468 18.72 27.72 -25.89
N ALA A 469 19.91 28.33 -25.79
CA ALA A 469 21.01 27.79 -25.01
C ALA A 469 20.62 27.57 -23.53
N LEU A 470 21.19 26.53 -22.90
CA LEU A 470 20.95 26.26 -21.47
C LEU A 470 21.70 27.31 -20.63
N THR A 471 21.01 28.40 -20.31
CA THR A 471 21.47 29.50 -19.45
C THR A 471 20.38 29.86 -18.45
N PHE A 472 20.66 30.79 -17.53
CA PHE A 472 19.65 31.31 -16.60
C PHE A 472 18.42 31.84 -17.37
N ASP A 473 18.65 32.69 -18.38
CA ASP A 473 17.57 33.27 -19.19
C ASP A 473 16.87 32.21 -20.06
N GLY A 474 17.61 31.27 -20.64
CA GLY A 474 17.04 30.19 -21.44
C GLY A 474 16.12 29.28 -20.62
N LEU A 475 16.55 28.90 -19.41
CA LEU A 475 15.73 28.08 -18.51
C LEU A 475 14.51 28.86 -17.99
N ALA A 476 14.68 30.13 -17.61
CA ALA A 476 13.57 30.98 -17.20
C ALA A 476 12.53 31.17 -18.32
N LYS A 477 12.98 31.33 -19.57
CA LYS A 477 12.11 31.39 -20.76
C LYS A 477 11.35 30.08 -20.96
N ALA A 478 12.00 28.92 -20.85
CA ALA A 478 11.31 27.62 -20.95
C ALA A 478 10.27 27.40 -19.85
N ILE A 479 10.60 27.76 -18.60
CA ILE A 479 9.67 27.68 -17.47
C ILE A 479 8.46 28.59 -17.72
N THR A 480 8.69 29.79 -18.23
CA THR A 480 7.61 30.74 -18.56
C THR A 480 6.74 30.17 -19.67
N LEU A 481 7.36 29.70 -20.77
CA LEU A 481 6.67 29.12 -21.92
C LEU A 481 5.71 28.02 -21.50
N MET A 482 6.16 27.15 -20.59
CA MET A 482 5.35 26.06 -20.06
C MET A 482 4.22 26.52 -19.14
N ARG A 483 4.46 27.51 -18.27
CA ARG A 483 3.44 28.05 -17.36
C ARG A 483 2.39 28.89 -18.08
N THR A 484 2.72 29.48 -19.23
CA THR A 484 1.80 30.27 -20.05
C THR A 484 0.98 29.44 -21.03
N GLN A 485 1.10 28.11 -20.98
CA GLN A 485 0.28 27.23 -21.80
C GLN A 485 -1.20 27.35 -21.44
N ARG A 486 -2.03 27.55 -22.45
CA ARG A 486 -3.47 27.74 -22.33
C ARG A 486 -4.23 26.65 -23.07
N ASP A 487 -5.45 26.41 -22.63
CA ASP A 487 -6.39 25.58 -23.38
C ASP A 487 -6.90 26.31 -24.64
N ALA A 488 -7.71 25.63 -25.44
CA ALA A 488 -8.31 26.20 -26.65
C ALA A 488 -9.28 27.38 -26.37
N ALA A 489 -9.72 27.56 -25.12
CA ALA A 489 -10.58 28.65 -24.68
C ALA A 489 -9.81 29.82 -24.05
N GLY A 490 -8.48 29.72 -23.95
CA GLY A 490 -7.61 30.74 -23.37
C GLY A 490 -7.50 30.69 -21.85
N ASN A 491 -7.95 29.62 -21.19
CA ASN A 491 -7.75 29.41 -19.75
C ASN A 491 -6.34 28.87 -19.49
N ASP A 492 -5.72 29.31 -18.40
CA ASP A 492 -4.42 28.81 -17.97
C ASP A 492 -4.53 27.35 -17.48
N LEU A 493 -3.61 26.49 -17.88
CA LEU A 493 -3.66 25.04 -17.60
C LEU A 493 -2.98 24.62 -16.30
N ASP A 494 -2.42 25.58 -15.55
CA ASP A 494 -1.67 25.39 -14.30
C ASP A 494 -0.56 24.32 -14.37
N VAL A 495 -0.05 24.05 -15.57
CA VAL A 495 1.02 23.08 -15.79
C VAL A 495 2.33 23.65 -15.25
N ARG A 496 2.99 22.89 -14.37
CA ARG A 496 4.26 23.27 -13.75
C ARG A 496 5.39 22.39 -14.28
N PRO A 497 6.54 22.98 -14.65
CA PRO A 497 7.72 22.19 -14.94
C PRO A 497 8.19 21.49 -13.67
N ALA A 498 8.58 20.22 -13.79
CA ALA A 498 9.03 19.41 -12.67
C ALA A 498 10.44 18.84 -12.89
N THR A 499 10.77 18.46 -14.12
CA THR A 499 12.02 17.76 -14.44
C THR A 499 12.71 18.40 -15.64
N LEU A 500 13.97 18.77 -15.47
CA LEU A 500 14.90 19.13 -16.55
C LEU A 500 15.67 17.86 -16.95
N VAL A 501 15.53 17.46 -18.21
CA VAL A 501 16.22 16.31 -18.80
C VAL A 501 17.30 16.81 -19.75
N VAL A 502 18.56 16.44 -19.49
CA VAL A 502 19.72 16.90 -20.25
C VAL A 502 20.63 15.75 -20.66
N GLY A 503 21.38 15.94 -21.74
CA GLY A 503 22.52 15.08 -22.06
C GLY A 503 23.69 15.31 -21.09
N PRO A 504 24.64 14.36 -21.01
CA PRO A 504 25.79 14.43 -20.11
C PRO A 504 26.65 15.67 -20.33
N GLU A 505 26.72 16.21 -21.54
CA GLU A 505 27.51 17.40 -21.88
C GLU A 505 26.96 18.68 -21.24
N LEU A 506 25.66 18.71 -20.92
CA LEU A 506 25.00 19.84 -20.28
C LEU A 506 24.84 19.66 -18.75
N GLU A 507 25.27 18.53 -18.19
CA GLU A 507 25.10 18.20 -16.77
C GLU A 507 25.71 19.27 -15.85
N THR A 508 26.97 19.64 -16.08
CA THR A 508 27.67 20.63 -15.25
C THR A 508 26.96 21.98 -15.27
N THR A 509 26.50 22.42 -16.45
CA THR A 509 25.75 23.65 -16.63
C THR A 509 24.39 23.58 -15.91
N ALA A 510 23.68 22.47 -16.05
CA ALA A 510 22.39 22.26 -15.39
C ALA A 510 22.53 22.23 -13.86
N ARG A 511 23.55 21.54 -13.32
CA ARG A 511 23.86 21.54 -11.89
C ARG A 511 24.23 22.93 -11.39
N ALA A 512 25.04 23.67 -12.16
CA ALA A 512 25.39 25.04 -11.80
C ALA A 512 24.13 25.94 -11.72
N LEU A 513 23.17 25.78 -12.63
CA LEU A 513 21.93 26.55 -12.61
C LEU A 513 20.96 26.14 -11.48
N LEU A 514 20.88 24.85 -11.14
CA LEU A 514 19.88 24.35 -10.19
C LEU A 514 20.38 24.25 -8.74
N ALA A 515 21.68 24.10 -8.52
CA ALA A 515 22.26 23.87 -7.19
C ALA A 515 23.01 25.07 -6.61
N SER A 516 23.58 25.95 -7.44
CA SER A 516 24.38 27.09 -6.96
C SER A 516 23.51 28.09 -6.21
N GLU A 517 24.05 28.69 -5.14
CA GLU A 517 23.37 29.75 -4.39
C GLU A 517 23.43 31.10 -5.11
N PHE A 518 24.51 31.34 -5.85
CA PHE A 518 24.76 32.56 -6.58
C PHE A 518 25.01 32.30 -8.06
N ILE A 519 24.58 33.23 -8.90
CA ILE A 519 24.86 33.27 -10.34
C ILE A 519 25.64 34.56 -10.62
N GLN A 520 26.69 34.45 -11.43
CA GLN A 520 27.42 35.62 -11.89
C GLN A 520 26.53 36.41 -12.85
N GLN A 521 26.20 37.64 -12.47
CA GLN A 521 25.41 38.56 -13.27
C GLN A 521 26.14 39.90 -13.42
N ALA A 522 25.66 40.73 -14.33
CA ALA A 522 26.21 42.07 -14.55
C ALA A 522 26.15 42.91 -13.27
N VAL A 523 27.06 43.88 -13.17
CA VAL A 523 27.16 44.79 -12.01
C VAL A 523 25.82 45.50 -11.80
N GLY A 524 25.25 45.38 -10.60
CA GLY A 524 23.98 46.01 -10.22
C GLY A 524 22.76 45.10 -10.27
N VAL A 525 22.89 43.83 -10.68
CA VAL A 525 21.79 42.85 -10.63
C VAL A 525 21.96 41.90 -9.42
N PRO A 526 20.88 41.56 -8.69
CA PRO A 526 20.97 40.61 -7.58
C PRO A 526 21.60 39.28 -8.01
N THR A 527 22.63 38.84 -7.29
CA THR A 527 23.38 37.62 -7.59
C THR A 527 22.73 36.34 -7.08
N GLY A 528 21.62 36.45 -6.32
CA GLY A 528 20.91 35.31 -5.77
C GLY A 528 20.25 34.46 -6.85
N ASN A 529 20.41 33.13 -6.75
CA ASN A 529 19.84 32.21 -7.73
C ASN A 529 18.34 31.93 -7.47
N SER A 530 17.46 32.54 -8.27
CA SER A 530 16.01 32.31 -8.21
C SER A 530 15.56 30.98 -8.85
N LEU A 531 16.43 30.33 -9.62
CA LEU A 531 16.15 29.03 -10.25
C LEU A 531 16.64 27.84 -9.42
N ARG A 532 17.21 28.10 -8.24
CA ARG A 532 17.67 27.06 -7.34
C ARG A 532 16.53 26.12 -6.97
N GLN A 533 16.72 24.83 -7.22
CA GLN A 533 15.72 23.78 -7.00
C GLN A 533 14.36 24.06 -7.68
N ALA A 534 14.34 24.83 -8.76
CA ALA A 534 13.11 25.10 -9.51
C ALA A 534 12.52 23.82 -10.12
N VAL A 535 13.38 22.87 -10.53
CA VAL A 535 13.05 21.56 -11.10
C VAL A 535 14.08 20.51 -10.69
N GLY A 536 13.69 19.23 -10.75
CA GLY A 536 14.60 18.10 -10.64
C GLY A 536 15.51 18.00 -11.88
N LEU A 537 16.68 17.40 -11.72
CA LEU A 537 17.64 17.20 -12.81
C LEU A 537 17.79 15.71 -13.11
N GLU A 538 17.53 15.32 -14.35
CA GLU A 538 17.78 13.98 -14.86
C GLU A 538 18.77 14.05 -16.01
N VAL A 539 19.83 13.24 -15.93
CA VAL A 539 20.89 13.19 -16.94
C VAL A 539 20.74 11.91 -17.72
N GLU A 540 20.49 12.02 -19.02
CA GLU A 540 20.27 10.88 -19.90
C GLU A 540 21.29 10.86 -21.06
N PRO A 541 22.18 9.85 -21.12
CA PRO A 541 23.15 9.67 -22.21
C PRO A 541 22.51 9.44 -23.59
N ARG A 542 21.30 8.88 -23.66
CA ARG A 542 20.62 8.63 -24.95
C ARG A 542 20.33 9.91 -25.73
N LEU A 543 20.18 11.06 -25.06
CA LEU A 543 19.91 12.33 -25.71
C LEU A 543 21.06 12.83 -26.60
N SER A 544 22.30 12.45 -26.29
CA SER A 544 23.49 12.82 -27.08
C SER A 544 24.03 11.68 -27.95
N ASN A 545 23.44 10.49 -27.89
CA ASN A 545 23.89 9.31 -28.64
C ASN A 545 23.47 9.34 -30.11
N THR A 546 24.22 10.07 -30.93
CA THR A 546 24.02 10.19 -32.38
C THR A 546 24.29 8.90 -33.13
N THR A 547 25.12 7.99 -32.60
CA THR A 547 25.36 6.67 -33.22
C THR A 547 24.11 5.81 -33.24
N LYS A 548 23.29 5.89 -32.17
CA LYS A 548 22.08 5.07 -32.03
C LYS A 548 20.84 5.76 -32.57
N PHE A 549 20.66 7.06 -32.30
CA PHE A 549 19.44 7.80 -32.63
C PHE A 549 19.63 8.80 -33.79
N GLY A 550 20.78 8.74 -34.48
CA GLY A 550 21.07 9.58 -35.64
C GLY A 550 21.01 11.08 -35.33
N ASN A 551 20.54 11.85 -36.31
CA ASN A 551 20.43 13.31 -36.23
C ASN A 551 19.33 13.82 -35.27
N ALA A 552 18.51 12.93 -34.74
CA ALA A 552 17.48 13.31 -33.76
C ALA A 552 18.11 13.61 -32.38
N ALA A 553 19.21 12.92 -32.05
CA ALA A 553 20.01 13.16 -30.86
C ALA A 553 20.97 14.36 -31.05
N SER A 554 21.24 15.08 -29.97
CA SER A 554 22.20 16.19 -29.95
C SER A 554 22.70 16.42 -28.54
N ASN A 555 24.00 16.70 -28.41
CA ASN A 555 24.64 17.12 -27.17
C ASN A 555 24.21 18.51 -26.66
N LYS A 556 23.39 19.25 -27.42
CA LYS A 556 22.88 20.57 -27.04
C LYS A 556 21.39 20.60 -26.76
N HIS A 557 20.64 19.57 -27.17
CA HIS A 557 19.21 19.51 -26.90
C HIS A 557 18.98 19.29 -25.40
N TRP A 558 17.99 19.99 -24.87
CA TRP A 558 17.51 19.79 -23.51
C TRP A 558 15.98 19.91 -23.47
N TYR A 559 15.38 19.24 -22.48
CA TYR A 559 13.94 19.10 -22.37
C TYR A 559 13.49 19.49 -20.98
N LEU A 560 12.38 20.20 -20.89
CA LEU A 560 11.72 20.53 -19.65
C LEU A 560 10.36 19.84 -19.63
N MET A 561 10.15 18.96 -18.66
CA MET A 561 8.96 18.12 -18.58
C MET A 561 8.18 18.43 -17.31
N ALA A 562 6.86 18.30 -17.38
CA ALA A 562 6.00 18.35 -16.20
C ALA A 562 6.10 17.05 -15.42
N ALA A 563 5.52 17.07 -14.22
CA ALA A 563 5.31 15.86 -13.45
C ALA A 563 4.46 14.85 -14.23
N PRO A 564 4.59 13.54 -13.94
CA PRO A 564 3.78 12.49 -14.55
C PRO A 564 2.26 12.73 -14.46
N SER A 565 1.79 13.50 -13.47
CA SER A 565 0.37 13.87 -13.33
C SER A 565 -0.17 14.67 -14.54
N ALA A 566 0.67 15.49 -15.18
CA ALA A 566 0.29 16.23 -16.39
C ALA A 566 0.41 15.38 -17.67
N SER A 567 0.91 14.14 -17.56
CA SER A 567 1.04 13.19 -18.66
C SER A 567 1.73 13.74 -19.92
N PRO A 568 2.95 14.34 -19.82
CA PRO A 568 3.67 14.77 -21.02
C PRO A 568 4.01 13.59 -21.94
N MET A 569 4.27 12.44 -21.34
CA MET A 569 4.53 11.18 -22.01
C MET A 569 3.88 10.06 -21.23
N VAL A 570 3.47 9.00 -21.92
CA VAL A 570 2.90 7.79 -21.32
C VAL A 570 3.80 6.61 -21.62
N VAL A 571 4.03 5.78 -20.61
CA VAL A 571 4.57 4.43 -20.76
C VAL A 571 3.48 3.46 -20.32
N ALA A 572 3.09 2.59 -21.24
CA ALA A 572 2.00 1.63 -21.06
C ALA A 572 2.56 0.23 -20.83
N PHE A 573 1.93 -0.53 -19.92
CA PHE A 573 2.25 -1.92 -19.64
C PHE A 573 1.02 -2.80 -19.69
N LEU A 574 1.17 -4.01 -20.21
CA LEU A 574 0.10 -5.00 -20.26
C LEU A 574 -0.31 -5.40 -18.83
N ASN A 575 -1.59 -5.27 -18.50
CA ASN A 575 -2.15 -5.58 -17.18
C ASN A 575 -1.42 -4.93 -16.00
N GLY A 576 -0.74 -3.79 -16.24
CA GLY A 576 0.00 -3.04 -15.23
C GLY A 576 1.30 -3.70 -14.80
N ARG A 577 1.75 -4.75 -15.51
CA ARG A 577 2.96 -5.49 -15.19
C ARG A 577 4.20 -4.76 -15.69
N GLN A 578 4.92 -4.13 -14.78
CA GLN A 578 6.12 -3.32 -15.09
C GLN A 578 7.43 -4.11 -15.04
N THR A 579 7.37 -5.43 -14.93
CA THR A 579 8.54 -6.29 -14.80
C THR A 579 8.58 -7.31 -15.93
N PRO A 580 9.76 -7.57 -16.51
CA PRO A 580 9.92 -8.67 -17.46
C PRO A 580 9.57 -10.01 -16.82
N MET A 581 9.33 -11.02 -17.64
CA MET A 581 9.05 -12.37 -17.17
C MET A 581 9.84 -13.41 -17.92
N THR A 582 10.19 -14.46 -17.18
CA THR A 582 10.90 -15.63 -17.70
C THR A 582 9.95 -16.82 -17.69
N GLU A 583 9.78 -17.46 -18.84
CA GLU A 583 9.08 -18.73 -18.97
C GLU A 583 10.06 -19.84 -19.34
N TYR A 584 9.93 -20.97 -18.66
CA TYR A 584 10.71 -22.16 -18.95
C TYR A 584 10.08 -22.96 -20.09
N PHE A 585 10.87 -23.30 -21.12
CA PHE A 585 10.39 -24.06 -22.27
C PHE A 585 11.21 -25.34 -22.47
N GLY A 586 11.34 -26.15 -21.41
CA GLY A 586 11.85 -27.51 -21.49
C GLY A 586 13.30 -27.66 -22.00
N LEU A 587 13.69 -28.91 -22.22
CA LEU A 587 14.79 -29.27 -23.11
C LEU A 587 14.22 -29.32 -24.53
N GLU A 588 14.31 -28.22 -25.27
CA GLU A 588 13.89 -28.23 -26.67
C GLU A 588 14.84 -29.11 -27.47
N GLN A 589 14.44 -30.37 -27.73
CA GLN A 589 15.14 -31.32 -28.60
C GLN A 589 15.00 -30.94 -30.07
N SER A 590 15.19 -29.66 -30.42
CA SER A 590 15.51 -29.33 -31.80
C SER A 590 16.83 -30.03 -32.14
N VAL A 591 16.90 -30.68 -33.30
CA VAL A 591 18.08 -31.49 -33.72
C VAL A 591 19.37 -30.67 -33.74
N GLU A 592 19.27 -29.34 -33.67
CA GLU A 592 20.38 -28.40 -33.81
C GLU A 592 21.03 -27.96 -32.48
N ARG A 593 20.40 -28.11 -31.31
CA ARG A 593 20.95 -27.58 -30.03
C ARG A 593 20.67 -28.47 -28.81
N LEU A 594 21.70 -28.65 -27.97
CA LEU A 594 21.63 -29.36 -26.69
C LEU A 594 21.71 -28.34 -25.53
N ALA A 595 20.67 -27.52 -25.37
CA ALA A 595 20.63 -26.45 -24.38
C ALA A 595 19.29 -26.43 -23.61
N VAL A 596 19.33 -25.90 -22.39
CA VAL A 596 18.11 -25.54 -21.65
C VAL A 596 17.75 -24.11 -22.02
N SER A 597 16.50 -23.87 -22.43
CA SER A 597 16.06 -22.57 -22.94
C SER A 597 14.97 -21.95 -22.07
N TRP A 598 15.12 -20.66 -21.83
CA TRP A 598 14.13 -19.81 -21.19
C TRP A 598 13.75 -18.67 -22.13
N ARG A 599 12.47 -18.35 -22.21
CA ARG A 599 11.97 -17.19 -22.92
C ARG A 599 11.81 -16.04 -21.93
N VAL A 600 12.55 -14.97 -22.14
CA VAL A 600 12.34 -13.70 -21.44
C VAL A 600 11.52 -12.79 -22.34
N TYR A 601 10.43 -12.25 -21.84
CA TYR A 601 9.65 -11.25 -22.58
C TYR A 601 9.10 -10.16 -21.68
N PHE A 602 8.77 -9.03 -22.30
CA PHE A 602 8.29 -7.84 -21.64
C PHE A 602 7.38 -7.04 -22.57
N ASP A 603 6.16 -6.77 -22.13
CA ASP A 603 5.12 -6.09 -22.90
C ASP A 603 5.01 -4.62 -22.48
N TYR A 604 5.41 -3.71 -23.35
CA TYR A 604 5.39 -2.28 -23.06
C TYR A 604 5.27 -1.44 -24.32
N GLY A 605 4.89 -0.18 -24.13
CA GLY A 605 4.81 0.82 -25.19
C GLY A 605 5.01 2.22 -24.65
N ALA A 606 5.39 3.16 -25.52
CA ALA A 606 5.58 4.56 -25.15
C ALA A 606 4.97 5.49 -26.19
N ALA A 607 4.40 6.61 -25.73
CA ALA A 607 3.86 7.64 -26.60
C ALA A 607 3.95 9.02 -25.95
N LEU A 608 4.25 10.04 -26.76
CA LEU A 608 4.07 11.43 -26.35
C LEU A 608 2.58 11.73 -26.26
N CYS A 609 2.16 12.35 -25.16
CA CYS A 609 0.76 12.66 -24.89
C CYS A 609 0.57 14.16 -24.92
N ASP A 610 0.74 14.88 -23.81
CA ASP A 610 0.38 16.29 -23.81
C ASP A 610 1.53 17.22 -24.28
N PRO A 611 1.45 17.87 -25.46
CA PRO A 611 2.49 18.78 -25.94
C PRO A 611 2.66 20.01 -25.05
N ARG A 612 1.62 20.41 -24.31
CA ARG A 612 1.68 21.57 -23.40
C ARG A 612 2.43 21.25 -22.11
N ALA A 613 2.59 19.96 -21.80
CA ALA A 613 3.24 19.48 -20.60
C ALA A 613 4.76 19.24 -20.77
N ALA A 614 5.32 19.58 -21.92
CA ALA A 614 6.73 19.41 -22.22
C ALA A 614 7.21 20.59 -23.05
N VAL A 615 8.48 20.99 -22.89
CA VAL A 615 9.16 21.99 -23.72
C VAL A 615 10.48 21.40 -24.19
N ARG A 616 10.78 21.54 -25.48
CA ARG A 616 12.08 21.19 -26.06
C ARG A 616 12.85 22.44 -26.42
N SER A 617 14.16 22.41 -26.19
CA SER A 617 15.07 23.44 -26.65
C SER A 617 16.11 22.89 -27.62
N LYS A 618 16.38 23.66 -28.70
CA LYS A 618 17.46 23.35 -29.65
C LYS A 618 18.85 23.56 -29.06
N GLY A 619 18.99 24.39 -28.03
CA GLY A 619 20.28 24.65 -27.37
C GLY A 619 21.31 25.39 -28.21
N GLN A 620 20.95 25.86 -29.42
CA GLN A 620 21.83 26.57 -30.34
C GLN A 620 21.02 27.43 -31.31
N ALA A 621 21.68 28.43 -31.90
CA ALA A 621 21.12 29.29 -32.94
C ALA A 621 20.49 28.48 -34.10
#